data_AF-A0A6L5QHK9-F1
#
_entry.id   AF-A0A6L5QHK9-F1
#
_cell.length_a   1.000
_cell.length_b   1.000
_cell.length_c   1.000
_cell.angle_alpha   90.00
_cell.angle_beta   90.00
_cell.angle_gamma   90.00
#
_symmetry.space_group_name_H-M   'P 1'
#
loop_
_entity.id
_entity.type
_entity.pdbx_description
1 polymer ?
#
loop_
_entity_poly.entity_id
_entity_poly.type
_entity_poly.pdbx_seq_one_letter_code
_entity_poly.pdbx_strand_id
1 'polypeptide(L)'
;MNKQTGMVLFSLLLLLDNIQAAGLQDDSPSRRWLNVPWEVRYLLFTNTQQRYAEGYRLAKLQNTLDGKKGKNYVYLDALELIKPTANFVTPDARTITTGIIAFDKQGDVTTPDGELRKFSGKLSALENLVLVQRTAPMAKPYELLFWSQGIPGNLAFAPGPCTMLDTLRYEDEWRSGDKRGDFGCREWTAQLFNDERPYIDVTTYTKRGNFIGEFVGWSRFKDAPKPVIGMNGKTWLCLHECPAGEKPGVIGDIQTWTRKHRYPMPVPPPYQPEYPNKNYYDDLHEMDED
;
A
#
# COMPACT_ATOMS: atom_id res chain seq x y z
N MET A 1 31.82 76.24 -31.42
CA MET A 1 32.81 75.15 -31.22
C MET A 1 32.25 74.31 -30.08
N ASN A 2 31.72 73.10 -30.20
CA ASN A 2 32.04 71.94 -31.04
C ASN A 2 30.78 71.28 -31.67
N LYS A 3 31.03 70.58 -32.77
CA LYS A 3 30.11 69.79 -33.61
C LYS A 3 29.93 68.35 -33.06
N GLN A 4 28.76 67.74 -33.33
CA GLN A 4 28.51 66.40 -33.94
C GLN A 4 27.05 66.00 -33.64
N THR A 5 26.06 66.03 -34.54
CA THR A 5 25.75 65.25 -35.78
C THR A 5 25.56 63.72 -35.59
N GLY A 6 24.37 63.21 -35.97
CA GLY A 6 24.07 61.78 -36.28
C GLY A 6 22.77 61.24 -35.64
N MET A 7 21.58 61.36 -36.24
CA MET A 7 20.92 60.47 -37.25
C MET A 7 20.42 59.12 -36.64
N VAL A 8 19.14 59.02 -36.23
CA VAL A 8 17.94 58.45 -36.90
C VAL A 8 18.04 56.95 -37.27
N LEU A 9 17.23 56.08 -36.63
CA LEU A 9 16.13 55.25 -37.21
C LEU A 9 15.83 53.97 -36.39
N PHE A 10 14.53 53.79 -36.10
CA PHE A 10 13.72 52.56 -36.18
C PHE A 10 14.22 51.24 -35.57
N SER A 11 13.44 50.70 -34.63
CA SER A 11 12.69 49.43 -34.78
C SER A 11 12.29 48.92 -33.38
N LEU A 12 11.00 48.88 -33.05
CA LEU A 12 10.08 47.75 -33.28
C LEU A 12 10.01 46.84 -32.04
N LEU A 13 8.86 46.87 -31.37
CA LEU A 13 8.19 45.75 -30.69
C LEU A 13 9.11 44.71 -30.01
N LEU A 14 9.34 44.88 -28.72
CA LEU A 14 9.48 43.75 -27.80
C LEU A 14 8.52 43.97 -26.63
N LEU A 15 7.23 43.88 -26.94
CA LEU A 15 6.30 43.21 -26.03
C LEU A 15 6.87 41.80 -25.85
N LEU A 16 7.72 41.64 -24.84
CA LEU A 16 8.05 40.32 -24.33
C LEU A 16 6.74 39.79 -23.75
N ASP A 17 6.06 39.02 -24.60
CA ASP A 17 5.12 38.00 -24.24
C ASP A 17 5.60 37.30 -22.97
N ASN A 18 5.13 37.77 -21.81
CA ASN A 18 4.88 36.88 -20.68
C ASN A 18 3.67 36.02 -21.06
N ILE A 19 3.85 35.19 -22.10
CA ILE A 19 3.18 33.90 -22.15
C ILE A 19 3.87 33.12 -21.04
N GLN A 20 3.40 33.35 -19.80
CA GLN A 20 3.28 32.23 -18.89
C GLN A 20 2.58 31.17 -19.72
N ALA A 21 3.33 30.13 -20.09
CA ALA A 21 2.73 28.88 -20.45
C ALA A 21 1.80 28.55 -19.28
N ALA A 22 0.52 28.88 -19.42
CA ALA A 22 -0.56 28.20 -18.76
C ALA A 22 -0.52 26.78 -19.33
N GLY A 23 0.54 26.05 -18.95
CA GLY A 23 0.71 24.66 -19.26
C GLY A 23 -0.47 24.00 -18.61
N LEU A 24 -1.38 23.50 -19.43
CA LEU A 24 -2.54 22.69 -19.11
C LEU A 24 -2.28 21.88 -17.83
N GLN A 25 -2.61 22.47 -16.69
CA GLN A 25 -2.62 21.78 -15.43
C GLN A 25 -3.88 20.95 -15.52
N ASP A 26 -3.73 19.66 -15.82
CA ASP A 26 -4.83 18.72 -15.80
C ASP A 26 -5.43 18.76 -14.39
N ASP A 27 -6.54 19.49 -14.26
CA ASP A 27 -7.26 19.69 -12.99
C ASP A 27 -8.19 18.51 -12.66
N SER A 28 -7.99 17.36 -13.32
CA SER A 28 -8.73 16.17 -12.96
C SER A 28 -8.43 15.81 -11.49
N PRO A 29 -9.43 15.32 -10.73
CA PRO A 29 -9.23 14.86 -9.36
C PRO A 29 -8.12 13.80 -9.21
N SER A 30 -7.79 13.10 -10.30
CA SER A 30 -6.70 12.11 -10.38
C SER A 30 -5.29 12.70 -10.47
N ARG A 31 -5.18 14.02 -10.63
CA ARG A 31 -3.92 14.78 -10.70
C ARG A 31 -3.84 15.87 -9.64
N ARG A 32 -4.93 16.07 -8.89
CA ARG A 32 -4.98 16.93 -7.71
C ARG A 32 -4.52 16.14 -6.48
N TRP A 33 -3.50 16.63 -5.80
CA TRP A 33 -2.94 16.01 -4.60
C TRP A 33 -3.55 16.63 -3.35
N LEU A 34 -3.92 15.80 -2.38
CA LEU A 34 -4.33 16.29 -1.08
C LEU A 34 -3.12 16.89 -0.36
N ASN A 35 -3.30 18.07 0.22
CA ASN A 35 -2.26 18.76 0.98
C ASN A 35 -2.22 18.25 2.43
N VAL A 36 -1.83 16.98 2.57
CA VAL A 36 -1.68 16.31 3.87
C VAL A 36 -0.23 15.85 4.07
N PRO A 37 0.31 15.89 5.30
CA PRO A 37 1.62 15.33 5.58
C PRO A 37 1.70 13.84 5.20
N TRP A 38 2.82 13.42 4.64
CA TRP A 38 3.04 12.01 4.32
C TRP A 38 3.39 11.22 5.58
N GLU A 39 2.56 10.24 5.93
CA GLU A 39 2.73 9.45 7.15
C GLU A 39 3.20 8.02 6.92
N VAL A 40 3.05 7.48 5.70
CA VAL A 40 3.33 6.06 5.40
C VAL A 40 4.83 5.80 5.37
N ARG A 41 5.32 4.95 6.27
CA ARG A 41 6.72 4.51 6.35
C ARG A 41 7.04 3.41 5.34
N TYR A 42 6.15 2.43 5.21
CA TYR A 42 6.26 1.39 4.19
C TYR A 42 4.90 0.84 3.78
N LEU A 43 4.89 0.19 2.61
CA LEU A 43 3.85 -0.72 2.13
C LEU A 43 4.48 -2.11 1.88
N LEU A 44 3.86 -3.16 2.43
CA LEU A 44 4.30 -4.55 2.34
C LEU A 44 3.28 -5.35 1.51
N PHE A 45 3.61 -5.63 0.26
CA PHE A 45 2.80 -6.42 -0.65
C PHE A 45 3.10 -7.90 -0.44
N THR A 46 2.09 -8.71 -0.10
CA THR A 46 2.26 -10.13 0.18
C THR A 46 1.31 -10.97 -0.65
N ASN A 47 1.84 -12.02 -1.29
CA ASN A 47 1.03 -13.00 -2.01
C ASN A 47 1.80 -14.32 -2.15
N THR A 48 1.20 -15.35 -2.73
CA THR A 48 1.93 -16.52 -3.22
C THR A 48 2.82 -16.14 -4.41
N GLN A 49 3.97 -16.80 -4.58
CA GLN A 49 4.91 -16.52 -5.67
C GLN A 49 4.27 -16.55 -7.06
N GLN A 50 3.41 -17.53 -7.32
CA GLN A 50 2.68 -17.65 -8.59
C GLN A 50 1.77 -16.44 -8.84
N ARG A 51 1.02 -16.02 -7.81
CA ARG A 51 0.08 -14.89 -7.91
C ARG A 51 0.80 -13.56 -8.00
N TYR A 52 1.90 -13.40 -7.28
CA TYR A 52 2.76 -12.23 -7.37
C TYR A 52 3.29 -12.04 -8.79
N ALA A 53 3.83 -13.11 -9.40
CA ALA A 53 4.32 -13.10 -10.77
C ALA A 53 3.20 -12.81 -11.79
N GLU A 54 2.02 -13.40 -11.59
CA GLU A 54 0.86 -13.15 -12.44
C GLU A 54 0.36 -11.70 -12.33
N GLY A 55 0.30 -11.14 -11.11
CA GLY A 55 -0.07 -9.75 -10.87
C GLY A 55 0.86 -8.78 -11.60
N TYR A 56 2.18 -8.98 -11.47
CA TYR A 56 3.18 -8.21 -12.22
C TYR A 56 2.95 -8.28 -13.74
N ARG A 57 2.72 -9.49 -14.27
CA ARG A 57 2.50 -9.71 -15.71
C ARG A 57 1.24 -9.02 -16.21
N LEU A 58 0.15 -9.11 -15.44
CA LEU A 58 -1.13 -8.49 -15.78
C LEU A 58 -1.04 -6.96 -15.71
N ALA A 59 -0.41 -6.39 -14.68
CA ALA A 59 -0.17 -4.96 -14.54
C ALA A 59 0.62 -4.42 -15.73
N LYS A 60 1.73 -5.08 -16.09
CA LYS A 60 2.53 -4.72 -17.27
C LYS A 60 1.75 -4.78 -18.57
N LEU A 61 0.93 -5.82 -18.76
CA LEU A 61 0.07 -5.96 -19.93
C LEU A 61 -0.97 -4.82 -19.97
N GLN A 62 -1.62 -4.53 -18.84
CA GLN A 62 -2.61 -3.48 -18.71
C GLN A 62 -2.01 -2.10 -19.03
N ASN A 63 -0.86 -1.78 -18.44
CA ASN A 63 -0.17 -0.51 -18.68
C ASN A 63 0.29 -0.37 -20.14
N THR A 64 0.69 -1.47 -20.79
CA THR A 64 1.05 -1.47 -22.22
C THR A 64 -0.16 -1.25 -23.15
N LEU A 65 -1.34 -1.70 -22.72
CA LEU A 65 -2.59 -1.61 -23.48
C LEU A 65 -3.37 -0.31 -23.21
N ASP A 66 -3.06 0.38 -22.12
CA ASP A 66 -3.62 1.67 -21.77
C ASP A 66 -3.40 2.68 -22.92
N GLY A 67 -4.46 3.36 -23.34
CA GLY A 67 -4.46 4.27 -24.49
C GLY A 67 -4.56 3.62 -25.88
N LYS A 68 -4.35 2.29 -26.04
CA LYS A 68 -4.42 1.62 -27.36
C LYS A 68 -5.80 1.08 -27.75
N LYS A 69 -6.76 1.01 -26.83
CA LYS A 69 -8.10 0.40 -27.06
C LYS A 69 -9.28 1.21 -26.50
N GLY A 70 -9.14 2.54 -26.41
CA GLY A 70 -10.16 3.41 -25.79
C GLY A 70 -10.35 3.19 -24.29
N LYS A 71 -9.59 2.26 -23.68
CA LYS A 71 -9.43 2.14 -22.23
C LYS A 71 -8.37 3.14 -21.80
N ASN A 72 -8.82 4.32 -21.40
CA ASN A 72 -8.00 5.31 -20.75
C ASN A 72 -8.24 5.15 -19.25
N TYR A 73 -7.52 4.24 -18.60
CA TYR A 73 -7.62 4.10 -17.15
C TYR A 73 -7.23 5.44 -16.49
N VAL A 74 -7.65 5.68 -15.25
CA VAL A 74 -7.29 6.92 -14.55
C VAL A 74 -5.80 6.90 -14.17
N TYR A 75 -5.32 5.73 -13.75
CA TYR A 75 -3.94 5.45 -13.34
C TYR A 75 -3.34 4.28 -14.12
N LEU A 76 -2.03 4.11 -14.02
CA LEU A 76 -1.32 2.87 -14.34
C LEU A 76 -1.34 1.94 -13.12
N ASP A 77 -1.19 0.64 -13.31
CA ASP A 77 -1.13 -0.34 -12.22
C ASP A 77 0.30 -0.40 -11.65
N ALA A 78 0.47 -0.05 -10.37
CA ALA A 78 1.78 -0.01 -9.72
C ALA A 78 2.43 -1.38 -9.54
N LEU A 79 1.70 -2.51 -9.60
CA LEU A 79 2.27 -3.84 -9.45
C LEU A 79 3.36 -4.14 -10.50
N GLU A 80 3.36 -3.45 -11.65
CA GLU A 80 4.46 -3.51 -12.64
C GLU A 80 5.81 -3.00 -12.07
N LEU A 81 5.79 -2.16 -11.04
CA LEU A 81 6.99 -1.56 -10.46
C LEU A 81 7.52 -2.32 -9.23
N ILE A 82 6.70 -3.17 -8.61
CA ILE A 82 7.00 -3.75 -7.29
C ILE A 82 7.73 -5.09 -7.45
N LYS A 83 9.05 -5.06 -7.29
CA LYS A 83 9.87 -6.28 -7.34
C LYS A 83 9.78 -7.07 -6.03
N PRO A 84 9.86 -8.42 -6.08
CA PRO A 84 10.00 -9.24 -4.90
C PRO A 84 11.22 -8.84 -4.06
N THR A 85 11.02 -8.69 -2.76
CA THR A 85 12.09 -8.46 -1.77
C THR A 85 12.47 -9.74 -1.03
N ALA A 86 11.55 -10.68 -0.85
CA ALA A 86 11.83 -11.98 -0.24
C ALA A 86 10.86 -13.07 -0.75
N ASN A 87 11.37 -14.31 -0.78
CA ASN A 87 10.58 -15.52 -1.03
C ASN A 87 10.76 -16.48 0.16
N PHE A 88 9.65 -16.92 0.73
CA PHE A 88 9.59 -17.81 1.89
C PHE A 88 9.10 -19.19 1.43
N VAL A 89 10.03 -20.12 1.29
CA VAL A 89 9.72 -21.51 0.94
C VAL A 89 9.27 -22.24 2.20
N THR A 90 8.09 -22.84 2.13
CA THR A 90 7.50 -23.60 3.23
C THR A 90 7.19 -25.01 2.76
N PRO A 91 7.57 -26.08 3.50
CA PRO A 91 7.19 -27.44 3.17
C PRO A 91 5.68 -27.60 3.01
N ASP A 92 5.27 -28.33 1.97
CA ASP A 92 3.86 -28.70 1.67
C ASP A 92 2.86 -27.54 1.55
N ALA A 93 3.36 -26.31 1.41
CA ALA A 93 2.55 -25.10 1.22
C ALA A 93 3.14 -24.21 0.12
N ARG A 94 2.35 -23.27 -0.38
CA ARG A 94 2.78 -22.37 -1.47
C ARG A 94 3.84 -21.40 -0.95
N THR A 95 4.90 -21.19 -1.72
CA THR A 95 5.89 -20.14 -1.46
C THR A 95 5.21 -18.79 -1.33
N ILE A 96 5.47 -18.10 -0.22
CA ILE A 96 5.02 -16.72 0.00
C ILE A 96 6.08 -15.77 -0.53
N THR A 97 5.67 -14.75 -1.25
CA THR A 97 6.50 -13.71 -1.81
C THR A 97 6.06 -12.37 -1.26
N THR A 98 7.03 -11.55 -0.88
CA THR A 98 6.79 -10.17 -0.43
C THR A 98 7.49 -9.18 -1.35
N GLY A 99 6.94 -7.98 -1.47
CA GLY A 99 7.56 -6.80 -2.07
C GLY A 99 7.35 -5.61 -1.14
N ILE A 100 8.33 -4.71 -1.04
CA ILE A 100 8.27 -3.58 -0.10
C ILE A 100 8.54 -2.27 -0.83
N ILE A 101 7.67 -1.29 -0.59
CA ILE A 101 7.91 0.11 -0.91
C ILE A 101 8.09 0.86 0.40
N ALA A 102 9.30 1.35 0.66
CA ALA A 102 9.61 2.22 1.79
C ALA A 102 9.64 3.67 1.35
N PHE A 103 9.28 4.58 2.24
CA PHE A 103 9.23 6.01 1.99
C PHE A 103 9.98 6.78 3.07
N ASP A 104 10.41 8.00 2.75
CA ASP A 104 10.79 8.99 3.75
C ASP A 104 9.60 9.90 4.15
N LYS A 105 9.84 10.86 5.05
CA LYS A 105 8.80 11.78 5.55
C LYS A 105 8.31 12.77 4.49
N GLN A 106 9.00 12.90 3.36
CA GLN A 106 8.60 13.71 2.22
C GLN A 106 7.71 12.90 1.25
N GLY A 107 7.62 11.59 1.46
CA GLY A 107 6.94 10.66 0.57
C GLY A 107 7.81 10.18 -0.57
N ASP A 108 9.12 10.46 -0.57
CA ASP A 108 10.02 9.92 -1.60
C ASP A 108 10.30 8.44 -1.32
N VAL A 109 10.35 7.63 -2.38
CA VAL A 109 10.64 6.20 -2.25
C VAL A 109 12.11 5.97 -1.89
N THR A 110 12.36 5.19 -0.83
CA THR A 110 13.68 4.86 -0.30
C THR A 110 14.09 3.40 -0.49
N THR A 111 13.18 2.54 -0.97
CA THR A 111 13.47 1.13 -1.33
C THR A 111 14.74 1.04 -2.19
N PRO A 112 15.64 0.05 -1.98
CA PRO A 112 16.87 -0.12 -2.76
C PRO A 112 16.59 -0.67 -4.18
N ASP A 113 15.72 -0.02 -4.93
CA ASP A 113 15.43 -0.28 -6.33
C ASP A 113 15.62 1.00 -7.15
N GLY A 114 16.53 0.98 -8.13
CA GLY A 114 16.91 2.16 -8.90
C GLY A 114 15.77 2.75 -9.75
N GLU A 115 14.81 1.93 -10.18
CA GLU A 115 13.64 2.41 -10.92
C GLU A 115 12.60 2.99 -9.97
N LEU A 116 12.32 2.29 -8.86
CA LEU A 116 11.31 2.72 -7.89
C LEU A 116 11.72 4.00 -7.14
N ARG A 117 13.03 4.24 -6.92
CA ARG A 117 13.55 5.48 -6.30
C ARG A 117 13.25 6.75 -7.08
N LYS A 118 12.84 6.65 -8.33
CA LYS A 118 12.45 7.81 -9.15
C LYS A 118 11.06 8.34 -8.79
N PHE A 119 10.34 7.67 -7.89
CA PHE A 119 8.96 7.97 -7.54
C PHE A 119 8.82 8.57 -6.15
N SER A 120 7.71 9.27 -5.95
CA SER A 120 7.21 9.72 -4.65
C SER A 120 5.75 9.29 -4.49
N GLY A 121 5.36 8.90 -3.28
CA GLY A 121 3.98 8.67 -2.89
C GLY A 121 3.19 9.97 -2.80
N LYS A 122 1.93 9.94 -3.27
CA LYS A 122 0.94 11.01 -3.11
C LYS A 122 -0.42 10.41 -2.80
N LEU A 123 -1.25 11.18 -2.10
CA LEU A 123 -2.67 10.90 -1.95
C LEU A 123 -3.43 11.80 -2.93
N SER A 124 -4.14 11.20 -3.89
CA SER A 124 -4.95 11.96 -4.84
C SER A 124 -6.27 12.40 -4.23
N ALA A 125 -6.93 13.36 -4.86
CA ALA A 125 -8.26 13.79 -4.46
C ALA A 125 -9.37 12.75 -4.75
N LEU A 126 -9.01 11.63 -5.40
CA LEU A 126 -9.83 10.43 -5.51
C LEU A 126 -9.54 9.43 -4.37
N GLU A 127 -8.87 9.85 -3.31
CA GLU A 127 -8.51 9.00 -2.16
C GLU A 127 -7.70 7.76 -2.58
N ASN A 128 -6.81 7.91 -3.56
CA ASN A 128 -5.89 6.84 -3.95
C ASN A 128 -4.47 7.20 -3.55
N LEU A 129 -3.78 6.25 -2.93
CA LEU A 129 -2.33 6.29 -2.85
C LEU A 129 -1.76 5.97 -4.22
N VAL A 130 -0.93 6.88 -4.72
CA VAL A 130 -0.31 6.76 -6.05
C VAL A 130 1.19 7.00 -5.98
N LEU A 131 1.93 6.44 -6.93
CA LEU A 131 3.31 6.81 -7.23
C LEU A 131 3.33 7.81 -8.38
N VAL A 132 4.00 8.94 -8.15
CA VAL A 132 4.26 9.97 -9.17
C VAL A 132 5.75 10.01 -9.46
N GLN A 133 6.11 10.06 -10.73
CA GLN A 133 7.52 10.18 -11.12
C GLN A 133 8.03 11.59 -10.81
N ARG A 134 9.10 11.68 -10.00
CA ARG A 134 9.63 12.97 -9.52
C ARG A 134 10.16 13.87 -10.64
N THR A 135 10.75 13.26 -11.67
CA THR A 135 11.32 13.99 -12.82
C THR A 135 10.31 14.25 -13.93
N ALA A 136 9.11 13.66 -13.83
CA ALA A 136 8.05 13.80 -14.83
C ALA A 136 6.69 13.85 -14.11
N PRO A 137 6.42 14.90 -13.30
CA PRO A 137 5.22 14.96 -12.45
C PRO A 137 3.90 15.02 -13.25
N MET A 138 3.97 15.38 -14.54
CA MET A 138 2.84 15.36 -15.47
C MET A 138 2.58 13.98 -16.10
N ALA A 139 3.50 13.02 -15.92
CA ALA A 139 3.29 11.65 -16.37
C ALA A 139 2.13 11.01 -15.61
N LYS A 140 1.51 10.01 -16.25
CA LYS A 140 0.43 9.25 -15.63
C LYS A 140 0.94 8.55 -14.35
N PRO A 141 0.33 8.80 -13.18
CA PRO A 141 0.66 8.13 -11.93
C PRO A 141 0.31 6.65 -11.97
N TYR A 142 0.98 5.90 -11.11
CA TYR A 142 0.67 4.50 -10.84
C TYR A 142 -0.17 4.40 -9.56
N GLU A 143 -1.33 3.77 -9.62
CA GLU A 143 -2.17 3.48 -8.46
C GLU A 143 -1.55 2.37 -7.63
N LEU A 144 -1.36 2.63 -6.34
CA LEU A 144 -0.93 1.64 -5.36
C LEU A 144 -2.15 0.98 -4.74
N LEU A 145 -2.95 1.78 -4.04
CA LEU A 145 -3.95 1.32 -3.07
C LEU A 145 -5.03 2.41 -2.92
N PHE A 146 -6.25 1.98 -2.57
CA PHE A 146 -7.29 2.87 -2.10
C PHE A 146 -6.96 3.32 -0.68
N TRP A 147 -7.14 4.60 -0.37
CA TRP A 147 -7.00 5.13 0.97
C TRP A 147 -8.36 5.12 1.66
N SER A 148 -8.63 4.09 2.46
CA SER A 148 -9.88 4.00 3.19
C SER A 148 -9.88 4.94 4.39
N GLN A 149 -10.90 5.79 4.49
CA GLN A 149 -11.20 6.59 5.69
C GLN A 149 -11.96 5.79 6.75
N GLY A 150 -12.19 4.49 6.53
CA GLY A 150 -13.01 3.65 7.40
C GLY A 150 -14.49 3.79 7.09
N ILE A 151 -15.31 3.44 8.07
CA ILE A 151 -16.76 3.58 8.00
C ILE A 151 -17.17 4.75 8.90
N PRO A 152 -18.11 5.62 8.49
CA PRO A 152 -18.62 6.67 9.36
C PRO A 152 -19.06 6.10 10.71
N GLY A 153 -18.60 6.71 11.80
CA GLY A 153 -18.87 6.27 13.17
C GLY A 153 -17.84 5.32 13.79
N ASN A 154 -16.98 4.67 12.99
CA ASN A 154 -15.96 3.76 13.49
C ASN A 154 -14.59 3.95 12.81
N LEU A 155 -13.64 4.47 13.59
CA LEU A 155 -12.26 4.74 13.15
C LEU A 155 -11.25 3.68 13.60
N ALA A 156 -11.69 2.56 14.19
CA ALA A 156 -10.78 1.56 14.76
C ALA A 156 -9.86 0.89 13.73
N PHE A 157 -10.25 0.90 12.46
CA PHE A 157 -9.53 0.28 11.35
C PHE A 157 -9.21 1.30 10.24
N ALA A 158 -9.14 2.59 10.59
CA ALA A 158 -8.94 3.68 9.64
C ALA A 158 -8.18 4.89 10.22
N PRO A 159 -7.54 5.71 9.38
CA PRO A 159 -7.39 5.51 7.93
C PRO A 159 -6.40 4.37 7.63
N GLY A 160 -6.54 3.75 6.45
CA GLY A 160 -5.65 2.67 6.05
C GLY A 160 -5.66 2.40 4.54
N PRO A 161 -4.53 2.00 3.96
CA PRO A 161 -4.46 1.57 2.57
C PRO A 161 -5.12 0.19 2.39
N CYS A 162 -6.02 0.10 1.42
CA CYS A 162 -6.76 -1.10 1.05
C CYS A 162 -6.62 -1.39 -0.45
N THR A 163 -6.81 -2.64 -0.82
CA THR A 163 -6.88 -3.13 -2.19
C THR A 163 -8.34 -3.35 -2.60
N MET A 164 -8.60 -3.54 -3.90
CA MET A 164 -9.92 -3.98 -4.37
C MET A 164 -10.30 -5.36 -3.77
N LEU A 165 -9.31 -6.20 -3.48
CA LEU A 165 -9.53 -7.50 -2.85
C LEU A 165 -10.10 -7.34 -1.43
N ASP A 166 -9.71 -6.28 -0.72
CA ASP A 166 -10.26 -5.97 0.59
C ASP A 166 -11.76 -5.67 0.51
N THR A 167 -12.22 -4.92 -0.50
CA THR A 167 -13.66 -4.71 -0.73
C THR A 167 -14.40 -6.05 -0.85
N LEU A 168 -13.90 -6.95 -1.70
CA LEU A 168 -14.50 -8.28 -1.89
C LEU A 168 -14.46 -9.17 -0.63
N ARG A 169 -13.51 -8.91 0.28
CA ARG A 169 -13.37 -9.65 1.54
C ARG A 169 -14.45 -9.25 2.56
N TYR A 170 -14.95 -8.03 2.46
CA TYR A 170 -15.93 -7.48 3.41
C TYR A 170 -17.36 -7.44 2.85
N GLU A 171 -17.59 -8.00 1.65
CA GLU A 171 -18.92 -8.21 1.08
C GLU A 171 -19.62 -9.45 1.67
N ASP A 172 -20.95 -9.46 1.65
CA ASP A 172 -21.80 -10.50 2.28
C ASP A 172 -21.51 -11.93 1.79
N GLU A 173 -21.02 -12.07 0.56
CA GLU A 173 -20.75 -13.37 -0.05
C GLU A 173 -19.40 -13.97 0.37
N TRP A 174 -18.58 -13.24 1.15
CA TRP A 174 -17.28 -13.73 1.60
C TRP A 174 -17.39 -14.98 2.47
N ARG A 175 -16.51 -15.96 2.20
CA ARG A 175 -16.41 -17.21 2.96
C ARG A 175 -15.00 -17.37 3.50
N SER A 176 -14.90 -17.49 4.82
CA SER A 176 -13.62 -17.77 5.50
C SER A 176 -12.92 -19.00 4.89
N GLY A 177 -11.61 -18.91 4.75
CA GLY A 177 -10.77 -19.94 4.16
C GLY A 177 -10.82 -19.99 2.63
N ASP A 178 -11.34 -18.97 1.97
CA ASP A 178 -11.10 -18.74 0.54
C ASP A 178 -9.58 -18.65 0.29
N LYS A 179 -9.10 -19.14 -0.86
CA LYS A 179 -7.69 -19.07 -1.29
C LYS A 179 -7.07 -17.67 -1.21
N ARG A 180 -7.88 -16.61 -1.13
CA ARG A 180 -7.47 -15.20 -0.98
C ARG A 180 -7.07 -14.84 0.46
N GLY A 181 -7.51 -15.62 1.45
CA GLY A 181 -7.19 -15.46 2.87
C GLY A 181 -8.08 -14.47 3.60
N ASP A 182 -8.18 -14.65 4.92
CA ASP A 182 -9.13 -13.95 5.81
C ASP A 182 -8.48 -12.74 6.52
N PHE A 183 -7.40 -12.24 5.96
CA PHE A 183 -6.63 -11.12 6.49
C PHE A 183 -6.41 -10.07 5.40
N GLY A 184 -6.71 -8.81 5.72
CA GLY A 184 -6.69 -7.66 4.83
C GLY A 184 -6.39 -6.36 5.55
N CYS A 185 -6.74 -5.25 4.92
CA CYS A 185 -6.40 -3.91 5.40
C CYS A 185 -7.04 -3.54 6.75
N ARG A 186 -8.24 -4.05 7.06
CA ARG A 186 -8.94 -3.73 8.30
C ARG A 186 -8.31 -4.46 9.48
N GLU A 187 -8.13 -5.78 9.36
CA GLU A 187 -7.42 -6.59 10.35
C GLU A 187 -6.00 -6.07 10.59
N TRP A 188 -5.28 -5.70 9.52
CA TRP A 188 -3.98 -5.08 9.64
C TRP A 188 -4.01 -3.80 10.46
N THR A 189 -4.91 -2.88 10.14
CA THR A 189 -4.97 -1.57 10.79
C THR A 189 -5.38 -1.68 12.25
N ALA A 190 -6.32 -2.56 12.58
CA ALA A 190 -6.70 -2.86 13.96
C ALA A 190 -5.51 -3.39 14.78
N GLN A 191 -4.72 -4.31 14.22
CA GLN A 191 -3.53 -4.83 14.89
C GLN A 191 -2.39 -3.82 14.98
N LEU A 192 -2.23 -2.97 13.96
CA LEU A 192 -1.23 -1.90 13.94
C LEU A 192 -1.52 -0.85 15.01
N PHE A 193 -2.79 -0.46 15.22
CA PHE A 193 -3.17 0.60 16.15
C PHE A 193 -3.33 0.13 17.60
N ASN A 194 -3.36 -1.18 17.86
CA ASN A 194 -3.36 -1.71 19.21
C ASN A 194 -1.93 -1.72 19.79
N ASP A 195 -1.56 -0.71 20.58
CA ASP A 195 -0.22 -0.59 21.19
C ASP A 195 0.17 -1.76 22.11
N GLU A 196 -0.80 -2.47 22.69
CA GLU A 196 -0.55 -3.62 23.55
C GLU A 196 -0.21 -4.89 22.77
N ARG A 197 -0.55 -4.94 21.47
CA ARG A 197 -0.27 -6.08 20.60
C ARG A 197 1.15 -5.96 20.01
N PRO A 198 2.08 -6.88 20.32
CA PRO A 198 3.48 -6.70 19.97
C PRO A 198 3.85 -7.15 18.56
N TYR A 199 2.94 -7.78 17.81
CA TYR A 199 3.14 -8.24 16.44
C TYR A 199 1.83 -8.20 15.65
N ILE A 200 1.95 -8.24 14.33
CA ILE A 200 0.82 -8.42 13.41
C ILE A 200 0.80 -9.88 12.97
N ASP A 201 -0.29 -10.60 13.25
CA ASP A 201 -0.50 -11.99 12.83
C ASP A 201 -1.39 -12.01 11.58
N VAL A 202 -0.78 -12.38 10.45
CA VAL A 202 -1.42 -12.40 9.12
C VAL A 202 -1.96 -13.78 8.72
N THR A 203 -2.03 -14.70 9.69
CA THR A 203 -2.46 -16.08 9.45
C THR A 203 -3.95 -16.17 9.14
N THR A 204 -4.29 -16.82 8.03
CA THR A 204 -5.63 -17.35 7.83
C THR A 204 -5.73 -18.72 8.50
N TYR A 205 -6.53 -18.80 9.56
CA TYR A 205 -6.69 -20.00 10.38
C TYR A 205 -7.87 -20.81 9.88
N THR A 206 -7.63 -22.04 9.40
CA THR A 206 -8.72 -22.89 8.90
C THR A 206 -8.57 -24.33 9.36
N LYS A 207 -9.70 -25.05 9.40
CA LYS A 207 -9.72 -26.50 9.68
C LYS A 207 -8.96 -27.33 8.64
N ARG A 208 -8.71 -26.79 7.44
CA ARG A 208 -8.04 -27.48 6.32
C ARG A 208 -6.53 -27.22 6.26
N GLY A 209 -6.02 -26.37 7.14
CA GLY A 209 -4.64 -25.93 7.15
C GLY A 209 -4.55 -24.40 7.14
N ASN A 210 -3.54 -23.89 7.82
CA ASN A 210 -3.30 -22.46 7.92
C ASN A 210 -2.50 -21.99 6.70
N PHE A 211 -2.75 -20.77 6.25
CA PHE A 211 -2.01 -20.19 5.14
C PHE A 211 -1.96 -18.67 5.26
N ILE A 212 -1.05 -18.06 4.51
CA ILE A 212 -0.96 -16.61 4.38
C ILE A 212 -1.60 -16.21 3.05
N GLY A 213 -2.62 -15.36 3.15
CA GLY A 213 -3.38 -14.85 2.00
C GLY A 213 -2.70 -13.71 1.26
N GLU A 214 -3.43 -13.14 0.29
CA GLU A 214 -3.03 -11.92 -0.38
C GLU A 214 -3.46 -10.70 0.44
N PHE A 215 -2.51 -9.85 0.79
CA PHE A 215 -2.76 -8.61 1.51
C PHE A 215 -1.69 -7.55 1.23
N VAL A 216 -2.01 -6.31 1.56
CA VAL A 216 -1.03 -5.22 1.62
C VAL A 216 -1.01 -4.65 3.03
N GLY A 217 0.13 -4.79 3.70
CA GLY A 217 0.39 -4.20 5.01
C GLY A 217 1.05 -2.83 4.90
N TRP A 218 1.06 -2.08 5.99
CA TRP A 218 1.67 -0.75 6.04
C TRP A 218 2.05 -0.34 7.46
N SER A 219 2.79 0.75 7.61
CA SER A 219 3.05 1.36 8.93
C SER A 219 3.24 2.85 8.77
N ARG A 220 2.94 3.64 9.80
CA ARG A 220 3.27 5.07 9.84
C ARG A 220 4.67 5.29 10.42
N PHE A 221 5.22 6.48 10.22
CA PHE A 221 6.46 6.87 10.91
C PHE A 221 6.31 6.97 12.44
N LYS A 222 5.09 7.18 12.93
CA LYS A 222 4.79 7.27 14.37
C LYS A 222 4.56 5.91 15.03
N ASP A 223 4.24 4.88 14.25
CA ASP A 223 3.94 3.57 14.79
C ASP A 223 5.25 2.86 15.15
N ALA A 224 5.29 2.23 16.32
CA ALA A 224 6.41 1.39 16.71
C ALA A 224 6.55 0.21 15.71
N PRO A 225 7.78 -0.24 15.40
CA PRO A 225 7.98 -1.43 14.59
C PRO A 225 7.27 -2.64 15.19
N LYS A 226 6.44 -3.31 14.38
CA LYS A 226 5.71 -4.53 14.79
C LYS A 226 6.09 -5.67 13.85
N PRO A 227 6.72 -6.75 14.37
CA PRO A 227 6.99 -7.93 13.57
C PRO A 227 5.72 -8.43 12.89
N VAL A 228 5.83 -8.71 11.60
CA VAL A 228 4.76 -9.30 10.79
C VAL A 228 4.99 -10.79 10.76
N ILE A 229 4.16 -11.55 11.45
CA ILE A 229 4.27 -13.01 11.54
C ILE A 229 3.07 -13.70 10.90
N GLY A 230 3.25 -14.93 10.44
CA GLY A 230 2.15 -15.75 9.98
C GLY A 230 2.52 -17.21 9.82
N MET A 231 1.54 -18.10 9.97
CA MET A 231 1.69 -19.53 9.72
C MET A 231 1.24 -19.87 8.29
N ASN A 232 2.15 -20.47 7.52
CA ASN A 232 1.86 -21.00 6.19
C ASN A 232 2.11 -22.51 6.15
N GLY A 233 1.05 -23.29 5.95
CA GLY A 233 1.04 -24.73 6.21
C GLY A 233 1.27 -24.98 7.70
N LYS A 234 2.41 -25.58 8.04
CA LYS A 234 2.86 -25.81 9.43
C LYS A 234 4.05 -24.94 9.82
N THR A 235 4.48 -24.04 8.92
CA THR A 235 5.69 -23.25 9.10
C THR A 235 5.33 -21.84 9.53
N TRP A 236 5.89 -21.40 10.66
CA TRP A 236 5.80 -20.00 11.05
C TRP A 236 6.86 -19.18 10.32
N LEU A 237 6.47 -17.99 9.89
CA LEU A 237 7.32 -17.04 9.19
C LEU A 237 7.30 -15.70 9.93
N CYS A 238 8.43 -15.02 9.94
CA CYS A 238 8.49 -13.58 10.12
C CYS A 238 8.73 -12.93 8.76
N LEU A 239 7.76 -12.16 8.27
CA LEU A 239 7.75 -11.58 6.92
C LEU A 239 8.44 -10.21 6.88
N HIS A 240 8.30 -9.41 7.94
CA HIS A 240 8.84 -8.07 8.01
C HIS A 240 9.00 -7.58 9.46
N GLU A 241 9.85 -6.57 9.67
CA GLU A 241 10.17 -5.97 10.99
C GLU A 241 10.47 -6.99 12.10
N CYS A 242 11.19 -8.06 11.78
CA CYS A 242 11.52 -9.08 12.77
C CYS A 242 12.28 -8.47 13.96
N PRO A 243 11.98 -8.92 15.18
CA PRO A 243 12.42 -8.27 16.40
C PRO A 243 13.94 -8.35 16.55
N ALA A 244 14.51 -7.42 17.32
CA ALA A 244 15.95 -7.38 17.61
C ALA A 244 16.87 -7.36 16.37
N GLY A 245 16.39 -6.83 15.23
CA GLY A 245 17.16 -6.74 13.99
C GLY A 245 17.31 -8.08 13.26
N GLU A 246 16.52 -9.09 13.63
CA GLU A 246 16.47 -10.35 12.89
C GLU A 246 16.02 -10.12 11.44
N LYS A 247 16.49 -10.98 10.54
CA LYS A 247 16.07 -10.93 9.13
C LYS A 247 14.73 -11.66 8.98
N PRO A 248 13.87 -11.24 8.03
CA PRO A 248 12.73 -12.04 7.61
C PRO A 248 13.14 -13.48 7.26
N GLY A 249 12.34 -14.45 7.72
CA GLY A 249 12.62 -15.86 7.52
C GLY A 249 11.70 -16.79 8.27
N VAL A 250 12.10 -18.06 8.33
CA VAL A 250 11.39 -19.12 9.04
C VAL A 250 11.59 -18.98 10.54
N ILE A 251 10.50 -19.04 11.30
CA ILE A 251 10.50 -19.20 12.75
C ILE A 251 10.46 -20.70 13.05
N GLY A 252 11.59 -21.26 13.50
CA GLY A 252 11.72 -22.72 13.68
C GLY A 252 10.79 -23.29 14.75
N ASP A 253 10.70 -22.62 15.90
CA ASP A 253 9.74 -22.93 16.96
C ASP A 253 9.15 -21.62 17.49
N ILE A 254 7.86 -21.46 17.24
CA ILE A 254 7.13 -20.25 17.61
C ILE A 254 7.02 -20.06 19.13
N GLN A 255 6.98 -21.12 19.94
CA GLN A 255 6.94 -21.01 21.40
C GLN A 255 8.28 -20.51 21.95
N THR A 256 9.38 -21.03 21.39
CA THR A 256 10.73 -20.57 21.74
C THR A 256 10.93 -19.12 21.28
N TRP A 257 10.46 -18.77 20.09
CA TRP A 257 10.55 -17.41 19.54
C TRP A 257 9.75 -16.39 20.37
N THR A 258 8.49 -16.67 20.70
CA THR A 258 7.67 -15.77 21.53
C THR A 258 8.27 -15.59 22.92
N ARG A 259 8.77 -16.67 23.55
CA ARG A 259 9.48 -16.59 24.84
C ARG A 259 10.73 -15.73 24.77
N LYS A 260 11.56 -15.90 23.73
CA LYS A 260 12.79 -15.11 23.52
C LYS A 260 12.50 -13.61 23.48
N HIS A 261 11.41 -13.21 22.83
CA HIS A 261 11.05 -11.81 22.64
C HIS A 261 10.01 -11.29 23.65
N ARG A 262 9.58 -12.13 24.60
CA ARG A 262 8.54 -11.83 25.60
C ARG A 262 7.20 -11.44 24.97
N TYR A 263 6.86 -12.08 23.87
CA TYR A 263 5.58 -11.92 23.19
C TYR A 263 4.58 -12.97 23.67
N PRO A 264 3.27 -12.67 23.66
CA PRO A 264 2.24 -13.68 23.84
C PRO A 264 2.30 -14.68 22.68
N MET A 265 1.71 -15.86 22.89
CA MET A 265 1.57 -16.84 21.83
C MET A 265 0.56 -16.35 20.78
N PRO A 266 0.84 -16.44 19.47
CA PRO A 266 -0.19 -16.21 18.46
C PRO A 266 -1.29 -17.25 18.62
N VAL A 267 -2.52 -16.75 18.66
CA VAL A 267 -3.74 -17.55 18.79
C VAL A 267 -4.70 -17.17 17.67
N PRO A 268 -5.44 -18.14 17.11
CA PRO A 268 -6.52 -17.83 16.17
C PRO A 268 -7.50 -16.84 16.82
N PRO A 269 -7.92 -15.78 16.11
CA PRO A 269 -8.99 -14.93 16.61
C PRO A 269 -10.29 -15.73 16.71
N PRO A 270 -11.23 -15.31 17.58
CA PRO A 270 -12.50 -16.01 17.78
C PRO A 270 -13.36 -16.10 16.50
N TYR A 271 -13.18 -15.16 15.56
CA TYR A 271 -13.80 -15.16 14.24
C TYR A 271 -12.83 -14.58 13.20
N GLN A 272 -12.97 -15.06 11.95
CA GLN A 272 -12.23 -14.55 10.80
C GLN A 272 -13.19 -14.13 9.67
N PRO A 273 -12.97 -12.98 9.02
CA PRO A 273 -11.95 -11.96 9.34
C PRO A 273 -12.16 -11.35 10.75
N GLU A 274 -11.05 -11.00 11.43
CA GLU A 274 -11.09 -10.20 12.68
C GLU A 274 -11.75 -8.85 12.36
N TYR A 275 -12.24 -8.11 13.35
CA TYR A 275 -13.00 -6.87 13.18
C TYR A 275 -12.58 -5.95 12.00
N PRO A 276 -13.56 -5.29 11.36
CA PRO A 276 -14.99 -5.47 11.52
C PRO A 276 -15.47 -6.65 10.67
N ASN A 277 -16.10 -7.58 11.37
CA ASN A 277 -16.86 -8.68 10.81
C ASN A 277 -18.04 -8.12 9.97
N LYS A 278 -18.74 -9.01 9.25
CA LYS A 278 -19.97 -8.70 8.51
C LYS A 278 -21.17 -8.25 9.40
N ASN A 279 -21.08 -8.34 10.73
CA ASN A 279 -22.16 -7.97 11.65
C ASN A 279 -22.14 -6.48 12.02
N TYR A 280 -21.46 -5.65 11.23
CA TYR A 280 -21.38 -4.20 11.40
C TYR A 280 -22.75 -3.48 11.45
N TYR A 281 -23.83 -4.12 10.96
CA TYR A 281 -25.18 -3.61 11.14
C TYR A 281 -25.58 -3.51 12.62
N ASP A 282 -25.06 -4.38 13.50
CA ASP A 282 -25.36 -4.35 14.94
C ASP A 282 -24.60 -3.19 15.63
N ASP A 283 -23.33 -2.94 15.27
CA ASP A 283 -22.50 -1.88 15.88
C ASP A 283 -23.01 -0.45 15.58
N LEU A 284 -23.75 -0.24 14.49
CA LEU A 284 -24.37 1.05 14.16
C LEU A 284 -25.66 1.32 14.95
N HIS A 285 -26.31 0.27 15.45
CA HIS A 285 -27.58 0.34 16.18
C HIS A 285 -27.44 0.07 17.68
N GLU A 286 -26.29 -0.42 18.16
CA GLU A 286 -25.99 -0.51 19.59
C GLU A 286 -25.88 0.85 20.30
N MET A 287 -25.73 1.97 19.57
CA MET A 287 -25.82 3.32 20.15
C MET A 287 -27.24 3.94 20.11
N ASP A 288 -28.20 3.26 19.47
CA ASP A 288 -29.61 3.70 19.44
C ASP A 288 -30.43 3.06 20.58
N GLU A 289 -29.82 2.18 21.39
CA GLU A 289 -30.42 1.52 22.56
C GLU A 289 -29.74 1.92 23.89
N ASP A 290 -29.59 3.22 24.13
CA ASP A 290 -29.44 3.81 25.49
C ASP A 290 -30.48 4.93 25.74
#